data_AF-A0AAI9ZN27-F1
#
_entry.id   AF-A0AAI9ZN27-F1
#
_cell.length_a   1.000
_cell.length_b   1.000
_cell.length_c   1.000
_cell.angle_alpha   90.00
_cell.angle_beta   90.00
_cell.angle_gamma   90.00
#
_symmetry.space_group_name_H-M   'P 1'
#
loop_
_entity.id
_entity.type
_entity.pdbx_description
1 polymer ?
#
loop_
_entity_poly.entity_id
_entity_poly.type
_entity_poly.pdbx_seq_one_letter_code
_entity_poly.pdbx_strand_id
1 'polypeptide(L)'
;TTEEGETDAAATANKPARSRQARSVTPEDAEDQEADLTTLTMGDLTRDLRIGKKFSRHDELLQRHRDKQAKSRERLKAKRNGSE
;
A
#
# COMPACT_ATOMS: atom_id res chain seq x y z
N THR A 1 -7.88 -1.79 28.15
CA THR A 1 -8.67 -0.71 27.52
C THR A 1 -8.59 -0.91 26.04
N THR A 2 -9.71 -1.37 25.48
CA THR A 2 -9.92 -1.60 24.04
C THR A 2 -10.17 -0.24 23.41
N GLU A 3 -9.39 0.17 22.42
CA GLU A 3 -9.84 1.18 21.46
C GLU A 3 -9.46 0.74 20.04
N GLU A 4 -10.52 0.37 19.34
CA GLU A 4 -10.59 -0.02 17.94
C GLU A 4 -10.25 1.19 17.06
N GLY A 5 -9.21 1.07 16.24
CA GLY A 5 -8.92 2.02 15.16
C GLY A 5 -9.73 1.65 13.93
N GLU A 6 -10.95 2.16 13.86
CA GLU A 6 -11.90 1.97 12.77
C GLU A 6 -11.30 2.35 11.40
N THR A 7 -11.42 1.42 10.45
CA THR A 7 -10.90 1.54 9.09
C THR A 7 -11.84 2.37 8.22
N ASP A 8 -11.61 3.68 8.13
CA ASP A 8 -12.27 4.54 7.14
C ASP A 8 -11.73 4.26 5.73
N ALA A 9 -12.21 3.17 5.12
CA ALA A 9 -11.81 2.71 3.80
C ALA A 9 -12.89 2.92 2.72
N ALA A 10 -13.99 3.62 3.03
CA ALA A 10 -15.19 3.62 2.19
C ALA A 10 -15.48 4.91 1.39
N ALA A 11 -14.67 5.97 1.49
CA ALA A 11 -15.03 7.29 0.94
C ALA A 11 -14.04 7.92 -0.07
N THR A 12 -13.31 7.15 -0.89
CA THR A 12 -12.48 7.73 -1.98
C THR A 12 -12.84 7.19 -3.35
N ALA A 13 -14.11 7.33 -3.74
CA ALA A 13 -14.47 7.28 -5.15
C ALA A 13 -14.16 8.64 -5.80
N ASN A 14 -13.19 8.63 -6.71
CA ASN A 14 -13.01 9.59 -7.80
C ASN A 14 -12.57 11.03 -7.47
N LYS A 15 -11.57 11.22 -6.60
CA LYS A 15 -10.79 12.48 -6.59
C LYS A 15 -9.64 12.39 -7.60
N PRO A 16 -9.39 13.42 -8.44
CA PRO A 16 -8.27 13.42 -9.37
C PRO A 16 -6.96 13.23 -8.59
N ALA A 17 -6.13 12.31 -9.06
CA ALA A 17 -4.86 12.00 -8.42
C ALA A 17 -3.98 13.26 -8.48
N ARG A 18 -3.81 13.94 -7.33
CA ARG A 18 -2.85 15.04 -7.24
C ARG A 18 -1.47 14.50 -7.59
N SER A 19 -0.71 15.25 -8.40
CA SER A 19 0.67 14.90 -8.72
C SER A 19 1.43 14.71 -7.41
N ARG A 20 1.99 13.51 -7.23
CA ARG A 20 2.77 13.18 -6.04
C ARG A 20 4.11 13.88 -6.19
N GLN A 21 4.47 14.75 -5.27
CA GLN A 21 5.84 15.24 -5.18
C GLN A 21 6.77 14.02 -5.08
N ALA A 22 7.69 13.93 -6.03
CA ALA A 22 8.74 12.93 -5.99
C ALA A 22 9.56 13.17 -4.73
N ARG A 23 10.06 12.08 -4.13
CA ARG A 23 11.02 12.23 -3.03
C ARG A 23 12.24 12.96 -3.57
N SER A 24 12.78 13.89 -2.78
CA SER A 24 14.14 14.37 -3.01
C SER A 24 15.09 13.17 -2.97
N VAL A 25 16.11 13.20 -3.82
CA VAL A 25 17.19 12.22 -3.77
C VAL A 25 17.86 12.36 -2.40
N THR A 26 18.10 11.24 -1.73
CA THR A 26 18.89 11.24 -0.50
C THR A 26 20.28 11.78 -0.86
N PRO A 27 20.77 12.85 -0.22
CA PRO A 27 22.10 13.39 -0.50
C PRO A 27 23.19 12.36 -0.20
N GLU A 28 24.32 12.45 -0.88
CA GLU A 28 25.41 11.46 -0.78
C GLU A 28 26.04 11.43 0.63
N ASP A 29 26.11 12.57 1.32
CA ASP A 29 26.67 12.68 2.68
C ASP A 29 25.64 12.34 3.79
N ALA A 30 24.53 11.68 3.46
CA ALA A 30 23.45 11.43 4.42
C ALA A 30 23.85 10.46 5.55
N GLU A 31 24.86 9.61 5.35
CA GLU A 31 25.33 8.68 6.38
C GLU A 31 26.07 9.40 7.52
N ASP A 32 26.73 10.52 7.22
CA ASP A 32 27.50 11.31 8.19
C ASP A 32 26.67 12.39 8.90
N GLN A 33 25.42 12.61 8.46
CA GLN A 33 24.54 13.64 8.98
C GLN A 33 23.72 13.09 10.16
N GLU A 34 23.90 13.69 11.35
CA GLU A 34 23.01 13.42 12.48
C GLU A 34 21.67 14.13 12.30
N ALA A 35 20.59 13.40 12.56
CA ALA A 35 19.24 13.95 12.50
C ALA A 35 18.99 14.91 13.67
N ASP A 36 18.63 16.15 13.39
CA ASP A 36 18.21 17.12 14.39
C ASP A 36 16.83 16.75 14.95
N LEU A 37 16.83 16.24 16.19
CA LEU A 37 15.61 15.80 16.89
C LEU A 37 14.68 16.95 17.28
N THR A 38 15.12 18.21 17.18
CA THR A 38 14.30 19.39 17.51
C THR A 38 13.36 19.78 16.36
N THR A 39 13.79 19.55 15.13
CA THR A 39 13.03 19.87 13.91
C THR A 39 12.34 18.64 13.31
N LEU A 40 12.84 17.44 13.60
CA LEU A 40 12.22 16.19 13.16
C LEU A 40 10.90 15.93 13.88
N THR A 41 9.79 15.99 13.13
CA THR A 41 8.47 15.64 13.65
C THR A 41 8.06 14.21 13.27
N MET A 42 7.32 13.54 14.16
CA MET A 42 6.71 12.25 13.85
C MET A 42 5.76 12.30 12.64
N GLY A 43 5.16 13.47 12.38
CA GLY A 43 4.28 13.69 11.23
C GLY A 43 5.02 13.73 9.89
N ASP A 44 6.23 14.28 9.85
CA ASP A 44 7.09 14.23 8.66
C ASP A 44 7.66 12.82 8.46
N LEU A 45 8.15 12.19 9.53
CA LEU A 45 8.69 10.82 9.48
C LEU A 45 7.67 9.80 8.96
N THR A 46 6.43 9.85 9.43
CA THR A 46 5.35 8.96 8.98
C THR A 46 4.96 9.21 7.52
N ARG A 47 4.98 10.47 7.07
CA ARG A 47 4.76 10.84 5.65
C ARG A 47 5.88 10.31 4.76
N ASP A 48 7.13 10.48 5.20
CA ASP A 48 8.31 10.04 4.47
C ASP A 48 8.32 8.53 4.34
N LEU A 49 8.18 7.78 5.43
CA LEU A 49 8.10 6.32 5.43
C LEU A 49 6.81 5.78 4.78
N ARG A 50 5.87 6.66 4.42
CA ARG A 50 4.56 6.32 3.82
C ARG A 50 3.74 5.38 4.72
N ILE A 51 3.91 5.50 6.03
CA ILE A 51 3.11 4.78 7.03
C ILE A 51 1.66 5.26 6.89
N GLY A 52 0.70 4.33 6.93
CA GLY A 52 -0.73 4.62 6.73
C GLY A 52 -1.18 4.74 5.26
N LYS A 53 -0.28 4.74 4.27
CA LYS A 53 -0.63 4.63 2.85
C LYS A 53 -0.53 3.17 2.37
N LYS A 54 -1.35 2.80 1.38
CA LYS A 54 -1.26 1.48 0.74
C LYS A 54 0.15 1.25 0.19
N PHE A 55 0.69 0.06 0.44
CA PHE A 55 2.01 -0.31 -0.06
C PHE A 55 2.06 -0.19 -1.59
N SER A 56 3.22 0.14 -2.15
CA SER A 56 3.39 0.43 -3.59
C SER A 56 2.85 -0.67 -4.51
N ARG A 57 2.81 -1.91 -4.03
CA ARG A 57 2.40 -3.11 -4.78
C ARG A 57 1.03 -3.65 -4.33
N HIS A 58 0.23 -2.82 -3.67
CA HIS A 58 -1.07 -3.21 -3.10
C HIS A 58 -2.00 -3.81 -4.14
N ASP A 59 -2.18 -3.08 -5.23
CA ASP A 59 -3.09 -3.51 -6.29
C ASP A 59 -2.54 -4.74 -7.02
N GLU A 60 -1.22 -4.85 -7.13
CA GLU A 60 -0.54 -6.02 -7.68
C GLU A 60 -0.82 -7.29 -6.84
N LEU A 61 -0.82 -7.16 -5.51
CA LEU A 61 -1.08 -8.29 -4.61
C LEU A 61 -2.57 -8.70 -4.66
N LEU A 62 -3.48 -7.73 -4.68
CA LEU A 62 -4.91 -7.98 -4.86
C LEU A 62 -5.22 -8.68 -6.18
N GLN A 63 -4.59 -8.22 -7.26
CA GLN A 63 -4.77 -8.82 -8.58
C GLN A 63 -4.31 -10.28 -8.58
N ARG A 64 -3.13 -10.58 -8.03
CA ARG A 64 -2.65 -11.96 -7.87
C ARG A 64 -3.61 -12.84 -7.08
N HIS A 65 -4.25 -12.30 -6.05
CA HIS A 65 -5.24 -13.05 -5.27
C HIS A 65 -6.51 -13.34 -6.08
N ARG A 66 -7.00 -12.34 -6.84
CA ARG A 66 -8.14 -12.52 -7.75
C ARG A 66 -7.85 -13.57 -8.82
N ASP A 67 -6.66 -13.53 -9.42
CA ASP A 67 -6.26 -14.49 -10.45
C ASP A 67 -6.18 -15.92 -9.90
N LYS A 68 -5.66 -16.09 -8.68
CA LYS A 68 -5.63 -17.40 -8.00
C LYS A 68 -7.03 -17.94 -7.76
N GLN A 69 -7.96 -17.10 -7.29
CA GLN A 69 -9.35 -17.51 -7.10
C GLN A 69 -10.05 -17.84 -8.42
N ALA A 70 -9.82 -17.04 -9.47
CA ALA A 70 -10.39 -17.28 -10.80
C ALA A 70 -9.93 -18.64 -11.35
N LYS A 71 -8.63 -18.93 -11.29
CA LYS A 71 -8.05 -20.22 -11.69
C LYS A 71 -8.60 -21.39 -10.88
N SER A 72 -8.76 -21.23 -9.57
CA SER A 72 -9.39 -22.25 -8.72
C SER A 72 -10.84 -22.52 -9.14
N ARG A 73 -11.61 -21.47 -9.36
CA ARG A 73 -13.01 -21.58 -9.79
C ARG A 73 -13.16 -22.20 -11.18
N GLU A 74 -12.26 -21.88 -12.10
CA GLU A 74 -12.20 -22.49 -13.42
C GLU A 74 -11.93 -23.99 -13.34
N ARG A 75 -10.94 -24.42 -12.53
CA ARG A 75 -10.67 -25.84 -12.28
C ARG A 75 -11.87 -26.58 -11.70
N LEU A 76 -12.58 -25.98 -10.76
CA LEU A 76 -13.79 -26.57 -10.18
C LEU A 76 -14.92 -26.67 -11.21
N LYS A 77 -15.07 -25.66 -12.08
CA LYS A 77 -16.04 -25.71 -13.19
C LYS A 77 -15.68 -26.77 -14.22
N ALA A 78 -14.40 -26.92 -14.58
CA ALA A 78 -13.93 -27.95 -15.50
C ALA A 78 -14.21 -29.36 -14.95
N LYS A 79 -13.89 -29.60 -13.66
CA LYS A 79 -14.25 -30.85 -12.96
C LYS A 79 -15.75 -31.11 -12.93
N ARG A 80 -16.56 -30.08 -12.68
CA ARG A 80 -18.02 -30.20 -12.66
C ARG A 80 -18.60 -30.49 -14.06
N ASN A 81 -17.98 -29.96 -15.09
CA ASN A 81 -18.41 -30.11 -16.48
C ASN A 81 -17.86 -31.39 -17.13
N GLY A 82 -17.11 -32.24 -16.40
CA GLY A 82 -16.72 -33.58 -16.84
C GLY A 82 -15.77 -33.61 -18.03
N SER A 83 -15.08 -32.51 -18.33
CA SER A 83 -14.06 -32.44 -19.36
C SER A 83 -12.68 -32.73 -18.75
N GLU A 84 -12.40 -34.00 -18.47
CA GLU A 84 -11.06 -34.52 -18.17
C GLU A 84 -10.82 -35.80 -18.97
#